data_AF-A0A966KF77-F1
#
_entry.id   AF-A0A966KF77-F1
#
_cell.length_a   1.000
_cell.length_b   1.000
_cell.length_c   1.000
_cell.angle_alpha   90.00
_cell.angle_beta   90.00
_cell.angle_gamma   90.00
#
_symmetry.space_group_name_H-M   'P 1'
#
loop_
_entity.id
_entity.type
_entity.pdbx_description
1 polymer ?
#
loop_
_entity_poly.entity_id
_entity_poly.type
_entity_poly.pdbx_seq_one_letter_code
_entity_poly.pdbx_strand_id
1 'polypeptide(L)'
;MSSNSNLLQILDQISAKDVFEFETSKGERYMFRLLTTAQMREMVKMIVDSPLSQIGFIKAVANVIRESAVQKVDVETFSIVDRMLFMLELRINSLSAVIKIGETEVNLKEVVAKIRDVIRTESAAFQPIDVTYNQLVARLSIPSISTEIFLNGALTQDPKKLVAETPTEIQKV
;
A
#
# COMPACT_ATOMS: atom_id res chain seq x y z
N MET A 1 7.92 28.53 -23.31
CA MET A 1 7.63 27.53 -22.24
C MET A 1 7.19 26.16 -22.79
N SER A 2 7.48 25.80 -24.05
CA SER A 2 7.01 24.55 -24.69
C SER A 2 7.97 23.35 -24.60
N SER A 3 9.27 23.56 -24.36
CA SER A 3 10.26 22.47 -24.35
C SER A 3 10.13 21.52 -23.14
N ASN A 4 9.72 22.02 -21.98
CA ASN A 4 9.63 21.19 -20.76
C ASN A 4 8.48 20.18 -20.82
N SER A 5 7.35 20.54 -21.41
CA SER A 5 6.20 19.64 -21.55
C SER A 5 6.50 18.46 -22.48
N ASN A 6 7.29 18.70 -23.52
CA ASN A 6 7.65 17.67 -24.51
C ASN A 6 8.65 16.66 -23.93
N LEU A 7 9.60 17.11 -23.11
CA LEU A 7 10.55 16.22 -22.41
C LEU A 7 9.83 15.32 -21.39
N LEU A 8 8.89 15.86 -20.61
CA LEU A 8 8.14 15.08 -19.62
C LEU A 8 7.28 14.00 -20.28
N GLN A 9 6.65 14.30 -21.42
CA GLN A 9 5.87 13.30 -22.17
C GLN A 9 6.74 12.17 -22.72
N ILE A 10 7.95 12.49 -23.19
CA ILE A 10 8.90 11.47 -23.66
C ILE A 10 9.37 10.59 -22.49
N LEU A 11 9.66 11.18 -21.33
CA LEU A 11 10.03 10.43 -20.13
C LEU A 11 8.90 9.51 -19.66
N ASP A 12 7.66 9.99 -19.65
CA ASP A 12 6.49 9.19 -19.28
C ASP A 12 6.25 8.05 -20.29
N GLN A 13 6.55 8.24 -21.59
CA GLN A 13 6.47 7.18 -22.59
C GLN A 13 7.55 6.10 -22.44
N ILE A 14 8.74 6.48 -21.96
CA ILE A 14 9.82 5.54 -21.66
C ILE A 14 9.47 4.74 -20.42
N SER A 15 9.04 5.40 -19.33
CA SER A 15 8.68 4.73 -18.08
C SER A 15 7.45 3.83 -18.23
N ALA A 16 6.53 4.13 -19.16
CA ALA A 16 5.36 3.31 -19.43
C ALA A 16 5.69 1.94 -20.08
N LYS A 17 6.89 1.79 -20.66
CA LYS A 17 7.34 0.52 -21.28
C LYS A 17 8.04 -0.41 -20.29
N ASP A 18 8.65 0.16 -19.26
CA ASP A 18 9.36 -0.60 -18.26
C ASP A 18 8.38 -1.13 -17.21
N VAL A 19 8.44 -2.44 -16.99
CA VAL A 19 7.61 -3.15 -16.01
C VAL A 19 8.49 -3.96 -15.07
N PHE A 20 8.03 -4.13 -13.84
CA PHE A 20 8.65 -5.02 -12.86
C PHE A 20 7.64 -6.00 -12.28
N GLU A 21 8.15 -7.17 -11.89
CA GLU A 21 7.37 -8.22 -11.23
C GLU A 21 7.35 -7.96 -9.72
N PHE A 22 6.16 -8.04 -9.14
CA PHE A 22 5.91 -7.94 -7.72
C PHE A 22 5.21 -9.21 -7.24
N GLU A 23 5.69 -9.77 -6.12
CA GLU A 23 5.09 -10.94 -5.47
C GLU A 23 4.52 -10.51 -4.11
N THR A 24 3.24 -10.80 -3.86
CA THR A 24 2.61 -10.55 -2.56
C THR A 24 3.12 -11.52 -1.51
N SER A 25 2.88 -11.19 -0.24
CA SER A 25 3.10 -12.07 0.92
C SER A 25 2.32 -13.39 0.86
N LYS A 26 1.30 -13.48 0.00
CA LYS A 26 0.55 -14.70 -0.29
C LYS A 26 1.10 -15.49 -1.49
N GLY A 27 2.13 -14.99 -2.16
CA GLY A 27 2.74 -15.61 -3.35
C GLY A 27 2.06 -15.26 -4.68
N GLU A 28 1.12 -14.33 -4.70
CA GLU A 28 0.47 -13.87 -5.93
C GLU A 28 1.39 -12.91 -6.69
N ARG A 29 1.48 -13.05 -8.01
CA ARG A 29 2.42 -12.30 -8.84
C ARG A 29 1.71 -11.32 -9.76
N TYR A 30 2.23 -10.10 -9.79
CA TYR A 30 1.68 -8.99 -10.54
C TYR A 30 2.76 -8.24 -11.29
N MET A 31 2.39 -7.65 -12.43
CA MET A 31 3.28 -6.79 -13.20
C MET A 31 2.85 -5.34 -13.04
N PHE A 32 3.82 -4.48 -12.75
CA PHE A 32 3.60 -3.05 -12.54
C PHE A 32 4.52 -2.23 -13.42
N ARG A 33 4.01 -1.12 -13.95
CA ARG A 33 4.79 -0.08 -14.62
C ARG A 33 5.56 0.74 -13.58
N LEU A 34 6.63 1.38 -14.02
CA LEU A 34 7.35 2.36 -13.21
C LEU A 34 6.50 3.62 -12.97
N LEU A 35 6.88 4.38 -11.95
CA LEU A 35 6.23 5.65 -11.64
C LEU A 35 6.39 6.66 -12.78
N THR A 36 5.28 7.31 -13.13
CA THR A 36 5.30 8.52 -13.96
C THR A 36 5.74 9.74 -13.14
N THR A 37 6.14 10.80 -13.83
CA THR A 37 6.52 12.06 -13.16
C THR A 37 5.33 12.68 -12.40
N ALA A 38 4.12 12.48 -12.92
CA ALA A 38 2.89 12.93 -12.27
C ALA A 38 2.67 12.24 -10.91
N GLN A 39 2.79 10.91 -10.88
CA GLN A 39 2.63 10.11 -9.65
C GLN A 39 3.71 10.43 -8.61
N MET A 40 4.97 10.61 -9.03
CA MET A 40 6.04 11.04 -8.12
C MET A 40 5.72 12.40 -7.47
N ARG A 41 5.23 13.36 -8.26
CA ARG A 41 4.85 14.69 -7.76
C ARG A 41 3.69 14.60 -6.77
N GLU A 42 2.69 13.78 -7.06
CA GLU A 42 1.55 13.56 -6.18
C GLU A 42 1.99 12.96 -4.84
N MET A 43 2.84 11.93 -4.85
CA MET A 43 3.36 11.34 -3.61
C MET A 43 4.14 12.35 -2.76
N VAL A 44 5.01 13.17 -3.39
CA VAL A 44 5.75 14.22 -2.67
C VAL A 44 4.79 15.24 -2.09
N LYS A 45 3.81 15.69 -2.86
CA LYS A 45 2.78 16.63 -2.39
C LYS A 45 2.03 16.06 -1.18
N MET A 46 1.64 14.79 -1.23
CA MET A 46 0.94 14.14 -0.11
C MET A 46 1.78 14.10 1.17
N ILE A 47 3.09 13.85 1.07
CA ILE A 47 4.00 13.83 2.22
C ILE A 47 4.16 15.24 2.82
N VAL A 48 4.21 16.27 1.97
CA VAL A 48 4.38 17.67 2.40
C VAL A 48 3.10 18.28 2.97
N ASP A 49 1.97 18.09 2.28
CA ASP A 49 0.67 18.69 2.63
C ASP A 49 0.01 17.99 3.82
N SER A 50 0.33 16.71 4.01
CA SER A 50 -0.16 15.94 5.13
C SER A 50 0.99 15.15 5.73
N PRO A 51 1.70 15.72 6.72
CA PRO A 51 2.60 14.92 7.54
C PRO A 51 1.73 13.90 8.29
N LEU A 52 1.55 12.73 7.68
CA LEU A 52 0.95 11.54 8.29
C LEU A 52 -0.57 11.57 8.57
N SER A 53 -1.43 12.22 7.75
CA SER A 53 -2.81 11.68 7.72
C SER A 53 -2.73 10.30 7.06
N GLN A 54 -2.68 9.27 7.90
CA GLN A 54 -2.44 7.89 7.47
C GLN A 54 -3.37 7.54 6.30
N ILE A 55 -4.65 7.94 6.37
CA ILE A 55 -5.64 7.69 5.31
C ILE A 55 -5.23 8.27 3.96
N GLY A 56 -4.83 9.53 3.91
CA GLY A 56 -4.53 10.22 2.65
C GLY A 56 -3.37 9.53 1.95
N PHE A 57 -2.31 9.26 2.69
CA PHE A 57 -1.15 8.54 2.17
C PHE A 57 -1.50 7.11 1.73
N ILE A 58 -2.26 6.37 2.55
CA ILE A 58 -2.69 5.00 2.22
C ILE A 58 -3.52 4.99 0.92
N LYS A 59 -4.45 5.93 0.75
CA LYS A 59 -5.26 6.05 -0.47
C LYS A 59 -4.41 6.42 -1.68
N ALA A 60 -3.45 7.35 -1.53
CA ALA A 60 -2.53 7.72 -2.59
C ALA A 60 -1.70 6.51 -3.05
N VAL A 61 -1.13 5.74 -2.11
CA VAL A 61 -0.39 4.52 -2.43
C VAL A 61 -1.30 3.48 -3.10
N ALA A 62 -2.53 3.30 -2.61
CA ALA A 62 -3.49 2.38 -3.23
C ALA A 62 -3.84 2.78 -4.68
N ASN A 63 -3.94 4.09 -4.95
CA ASN A 63 -4.15 4.60 -6.31
C ASN A 63 -2.93 4.35 -7.19
N VAL A 64 -1.72 4.60 -6.69
CA VAL A 64 -0.48 4.31 -7.41
C VAL A 64 -0.38 2.83 -7.77
N ILE A 65 -0.69 1.91 -6.84
CA ILE A 65 -0.73 0.46 -7.13
C ILE A 65 -1.72 0.20 -8.28
N ARG A 66 -2.94 0.72 -8.17
CA ARG A 66 -4.01 0.49 -9.14
C ARG A 66 -3.68 1.01 -10.54
N GLU A 67 -3.11 2.20 -10.62
CA GLU A 67 -2.74 2.85 -11.89
C GLU A 67 -1.50 2.25 -12.54
N SER A 68 -0.55 1.80 -11.71
CA SER A 68 0.70 1.21 -12.18
C SER A 68 0.50 -0.25 -12.62
N ALA A 69 -0.56 -0.91 -12.18
CA ALA A 69 -0.82 -2.31 -12.52
C ALA A 69 -1.05 -2.49 -14.04
N VAL A 70 -0.38 -3.49 -14.61
CA VAL A 70 -0.59 -3.88 -16.01
C VAL A 70 -1.91 -4.65 -16.17
N GLN A 71 -2.27 -5.41 -15.14
CA GLN A 71 -3.55 -6.13 -15.03
C GLN A 71 -4.48 -5.50 -13.98
N LYS A 72 -5.77 -5.89 -14.00
CA LYS A 72 -6.70 -5.52 -12.93
C LYS A 72 -6.26 -6.18 -11.62
N VAL A 73 -6.01 -5.37 -10.59
CA VAL A 73 -5.61 -5.82 -9.25
C VAL A 73 -6.63 -5.34 -8.24
N ASP A 74 -7.04 -6.23 -7.34
CA ASP A 74 -7.85 -5.86 -6.18
C ASP A 74 -6.97 -5.37 -5.03
N VAL A 75 -6.54 -4.11 -5.16
CA VAL A 75 -5.60 -3.46 -4.23
C VAL A 75 -6.14 -3.44 -2.79
N GLU A 76 -7.45 -3.49 -2.60
CA GLU A 76 -8.06 -3.47 -1.28
C GLU A 76 -7.78 -4.74 -0.47
N THR A 77 -7.47 -5.85 -1.14
CA THR A 77 -7.14 -7.13 -0.51
C THR A 77 -5.68 -7.26 -0.11
N PHE A 78 -4.82 -6.34 -0.58
CA PHE A 78 -3.40 -6.33 -0.25
C PHE A 78 -3.25 -6.08 1.25
N SER A 79 -2.35 -6.83 1.89
CA SER A 79 -2.00 -6.59 3.29
C SER A 79 -1.18 -5.32 3.43
N ILE A 80 -1.07 -4.82 4.65
CA ILE A 80 -0.14 -3.72 4.97
C ILE A 80 1.30 -4.09 4.59
N VAL A 81 1.68 -5.37 4.75
CA VAL A 81 3.01 -5.88 4.38
C VAL A 81 3.23 -5.81 2.87
N ASP A 82 2.22 -6.19 2.08
CA ASP A 82 2.27 -6.09 0.62
C ASP A 82 2.45 -4.64 0.18
N ARG A 83 1.72 -3.70 0.80
CA ARG A 83 1.89 -2.27 0.51
C ARG A 83 3.31 -1.80 0.79
N MET A 84 3.89 -2.17 1.93
CA MET A 84 5.25 -1.76 2.28
C MET A 84 6.28 -2.32 1.30
N LEU A 85 6.17 -3.62 0.98
CA LEU A 85 7.04 -4.26 -0.02
C LEU A 85 6.89 -3.60 -1.39
N PHE A 86 5.66 -3.33 -1.82
CA PHE A 86 5.40 -2.65 -3.08
C PHE A 86 6.07 -1.29 -3.14
N MET A 87 5.98 -0.49 -2.07
CA MET A 87 6.63 0.82 -2.02
C MET A 87 8.15 0.74 -2.12
N LEU A 88 8.77 -0.27 -1.49
CA LEU A 88 10.22 -0.51 -1.58
C LEU A 88 10.62 -0.93 -3.00
N GLU A 89 9.90 -1.87 -3.60
CA GLU A 89 10.12 -2.33 -4.98
C GLU A 89 9.94 -1.20 -5.98
N LEU A 90 8.89 -0.41 -5.80
CA LEU A 90 8.62 0.76 -6.64
C LEU A 90 9.74 1.79 -6.54
N ARG A 91 10.30 2.02 -5.34
CA ARG A 91 11.45 2.90 -5.12
C ARG A 91 12.72 2.38 -5.78
N ILE A 92 12.97 1.06 -5.65
CA ILE A 92 14.12 0.37 -6.27
C ILE A 92 14.07 0.53 -7.79
N ASN A 93 12.91 0.27 -8.39
CA ASN A 93 12.77 0.19 -9.84
C ASN A 93 12.55 1.56 -10.49
N SER A 94 11.88 2.51 -9.82
CA SER A 94 11.55 3.81 -10.43
C SER A 94 12.57 4.92 -10.18
N LEU A 95 13.42 4.77 -9.15
CA LEU A 95 14.34 5.84 -8.73
C LEU A 95 15.75 5.33 -8.46
N SER A 96 15.93 4.47 -7.47
CA SER A 96 17.23 3.88 -7.07
C SER A 96 17.04 2.89 -5.93
N ALA A 97 17.85 1.84 -5.94
CA ALA A 97 17.95 0.87 -4.86
C ALA A 97 18.68 1.38 -3.61
N VAL A 98 19.42 2.49 -3.69
CA VAL A 98 20.25 2.97 -2.58
C VAL A 98 19.66 4.27 -2.01
N ILE A 99 19.49 4.30 -0.70
CA ILE A 99 19.15 5.51 0.06
C ILE A 99 20.37 5.93 0.88
N LYS A 100 20.74 7.22 0.83
CA LYS A 100 21.73 7.80 1.74
C LYS A 100 21.00 8.53 2.87
N ILE A 101 21.34 8.18 4.11
CA ILE A 101 20.83 8.83 5.33
C ILE A 101 22.06 9.31 6.11
N GLY A 102 22.38 10.60 5.98
CA GLY A 102 23.66 11.13 6.46
C GLY A 102 24.83 10.45 5.77
N GLU A 103 25.72 9.84 6.57
CA GLU A 103 26.89 9.08 6.08
C GLU A 103 26.58 7.60 5.81
N THR A 104 25.38 7.12 6.14
CA THR A 104 25.00 5.71 5.95
C THR A 104 24.34 5.51 4.59
N GLU A 105 24.79 4.50 3.85
CA GLU A 105 24.12 4.00 2.65
C GLU A 105 23.35 2.73 2.95
N VAL A 106 22.07 2.70 2.58
CA VAL A 106 21.18 1.55 2.75
C VAL A 106 20.78 1.03 1.39
N ASN A 107 21.09 -0.25 1.13
CA ASN A 107 20.65 -0.96 -0.06
C ASN A 107 19.28 -1.59 0.14
N LEU A 108 18.25 -1.02 -0.48
CA LEU A 108 16.87 -1.47 -0.38
C LEU A 108 16.66 -2.89 -0.94
N LYS A 109 17.48 -3.34 -1.90
CA LYS A 109 17.38 -4.73 -2.40
C LYS A 109 17.69 -5.74 -1.30
N GLU A 110 18.66 -5.44 -0.44
CA GLU A 110 19.00 -6.29 0.71
C GLU A 110 17.90 -6.26 1.77
N VAL A 111 17.30 -5.09 2.01
CA VAL A 111 16.16 -4.95 2.92
C VAL A 111 14.98 -5.78 2.44
N VAL A 112 14.60 -5.65 1.16
CA VAL A 112 13.52 -6.44 0.56
C VAL A 112 13.82 -7.93 0.61
N ALA A 113 15.04 -8.35 0.28
CA ALA A 113 15.44 -9.75 0.34
C ALA A 113 15.27 -10.33 1.76
N LYS A 114 15.68 -9.58 2.80
CA LYS A 114 15.49 -9.99 4.20
C LYS A 114 14.01 -10.09 4.58
N ILE A 115 13.20 -9.10 4.19
CA ILE A 115 11.75 -9.13 4.47
C ILE A 115 11.09 -10.34 3.79
N ARG A 116 11.41 -10.60 2.52
CA ARG A 116 10.90 -11.77 1.79
C ARG A 116 11.34 -13.08 2.42
N ASP A 117 12.57 -13.16 2.91
CA ASP A 117 13.07 -14.35 3.59
C ASP A 117 12.32 -14.61 4.91
N VAL A 118 12.01 -13.57 5.68
CA VAL A 118 11.17 -13.66 6.87
C VAL A 118 9.76 -14.12 6.51
N ILE A 119 9.13 -13.55 5.47
CA ILE A 119 7.80 -13.96 5.02
C ILE A 119 7.79 -15.44 4.61
N ARG A 120 8.83 -15.89 3.91
CA ARG A 120 8.95 -17.29 3.48
C ARG A 120 9.15 -18.23 4.66
N THR A 121 10.03 -17.88 5.59
CA THR A 121 10.39 -18.72 6.74
C THR A 121 9.24 -18.79 7.75
N GLU A 122 8.57 -17.66 7.98
CA GLU A 122 7.47 -17.52 8.94
C GLU A 122 6.10 -17.45 8.24
N SER A 123 5.94 -18.14 7.11
CA SER A 123 4.74 -18.05 6.25
C SER A 123 3.42 -18.28 7.00
N ALA A 124 3.42 -19.13 8.03
CA ALA A 124 2.27 -19.39 8.89
C ALA A 124 1.76 -18.12 9.60
N ALA A 125 2.65 -17.19 9.98
CA ALA A 125 2.27 -15.93 10.63
C ALA A 125 1.54 -14.96 9.69
N PHE A 126 1.63 -15.17 8.37
CA PHE A 126 0.98 -14.34 7.35
C PHE A 126 -0.34 -14.92 6.85
N GLN A 127 -0.70 -16.13 7.28
CA GLN A 127 -1.98 -16.76 6.95
C GLN A 127 -3.05 -16.41 8.00
N PRO A 128 -4.34 -16.34 7.61
CA PRO A 128 -5.43 -16.18 8.56
C PRO A 128 -5.49 -17.36 9.54
N ILE A 129 -5.70 -17.07 10.82
CA ILE A 129 -5.83 -18.05 11.90
C ILE A 129 -7.26 -17.97 12.44
N ASP A 130 -7.97 -19.09 12.39
CA ASP A 130 -9.30 -19.20 13.00
C ASP A 130 -9.16 -19.70 14.45
N VAL A 131 -9.60 -18.89 15.41
CA VAL A 131 -9.66 -19.21 16.83
C VAL A 131 -11.11 -19.52 17.18
N THR A 132 -11.39 -20.78 17.56
CA THR A 132 -12.72 -21.21 17.94
C THR A 132 -12.86 -21.32 19.46
N TYR A 133 -13.89 -20.71 20.01
CA TYR A 133 -14.27 -20.84 21.43
C TYR A 133 -15.79 -21.04 21.55
N ASN A 134 -16.22 -22.19 22.03
CA ASN A 134 -17.62 -22.63 22.03
C ASN A 134 -18.24 -22.59 20.62
N GLN A 135 -19.23 -21.71 20.40
CA GLN A 135 -19.88 -21.49 19.10
C GLN A 135 -19.35 -20.25 18.36
N LEU A 136 -18.33 -19.57 18.91
CA LEU A 136 -17.73 -18.38 18.31
C LEU A 136 -16.47 -18.76 17.53
N VAL A 137 -16.37 -18.26 16.30
CA VAL A 137 -15.15 -18.36 15.48
C VAL A 137 -14.66 -16.94 15.23
N ALA A 138 -13.45 -16.65 15.72
CA ALA A 138 -12.75 -15.40 15.45
C ALA A 138 -11.64 -15.66 14.44
N ARG A 139 -11.69 -15.00 13.28
CA ARG A 139 -10.63 -15.06 12.27
C ARG A 139 -9.66 -13.91 12.49
N LEU A 140 -8.41 -14.23 12.79
CA LEU A 140 -7.31 -13.30 12.94
C LEU A 140 -6.49 -13.26 11.65
N SER A 141 -6.21 -12.08 11.12
CA SER A 141 -5.38 -11.92 9.92
C SER A 141 -4.62 -10.61 9.94
N ILE A 142 -3.56 -10.51 9.14
CA ILE A 142 -2.89 -9.23 8.88
C ILE A 142 -3.91 -8.27 8.24
N PRO A 143 -4.04 -7.03 8.73
CA PRO A 143 -4.98 -6.08 8.17
C PRO A 143 -4.70 -5.81 6.70
N SER A 144 -5.78 -5.70 5.93
CA SER A 144 -5.73 -5.26 4.54
C SER A 144 -5.68 -3.73 4.44
N ILE A 145 -5.33 -3.22 3.25
CA ILE A 145 -5.42 -1.79 2.93
C ILE A 145 -6.84 -1.27 3.20
N SER A 146 -7.89 -2.01 2.81
CA SER A 146 -9.28 -1.60 3.07
C SER A 146 -9.61 -1.54 4.56
N THR A 147 -9.10 -2.50 5.35
CA THR A 147 -9.26 -2.52 6.81
C THR A 147 -8.61 -1.28 7.43
N GLU A 148 -7.41 -0.93 7.00
CA GLU A 148 -6.70 0.24 7.54
C GLU A 148 -7.38 1.57 7.14
N ILE A 149 -7.90 1.68 5.91
CA ILE A 149 -8.69 2.84 5.47
C ILE A 149 -9.96 2.97 6.32
N PHE A 150 -10.65 1.86 6.56
CA PHE A 150 -11.86 1.83 7.39
C PHE A 150 -11.58 2.25 8.84
N LEU A 151 -10.59 1.62 9.48
CA LEU A 151 -10.23 1.91 10.87
C LEU A 151 -9.83 3.37 11.06
N ASN A 152 -8.95 3.88 10.20
CA ASN A 152 -8.56 5.27 10.28
C ASN A 152 -9.73 6.22 10.00
N GLY A 153 -10.61 5.86 9.04
CA GLY A 153 -11.84 6.61 8.79
C GLY A 153 -12.71 6.71 10.05
N ALA A 154 -12.93 5.59 10.74
CA ALA A 154 -13.68 5.54 11.99
C ALA A 154 -13.04 6.39 13.11
N LEU A 155 -11.70 6.36 13.24
CA LEU A 155 -10.97 7.13 14.25
C LEU A 155 -11.03 8.65 14.02
N THR A 156 -11.24 9.08 12.78
CA THR A 156 -11.36 10.51 12.42
C THR A 156 -12.79 11.05 12.48
N GLN A 157 -13.80 10.18 12.67
CA GLN A 157 -15.16 10.62 12.91
C GLN A 157 -15.30 11.12 14.36
N ASP A 158 -16.00 12.25 14.53
CA ASP A 158 -16.29 12.83 15.85
C ASP A 158 -16.99 11.76 16.72
N PRO A 159 -16.45 11.38 17.90
CA PRO A 159 -17.02 10.33 18.74
C PRO A 159 -18.48 10.60 19.14
N LYS A 160 -18.95 11.85 19.03
CA LYS A 160 -20.36 12.22 19.24
C LYS A 160 -21.32 11.72 18.15
N LYS A 161 -20.82 11.27 17.00
CA LYS A 161 -21.62 10.61 15.95
C LYS A 161 -21.61 9.08 16.05
N LEU A 162 -20.78 8.50 16.92
CA LEU A 162 -20.74 7.08 17.24
C LEU A 162 -21.63 6.79 18.46
N VAL A 163 -22.85 7.33 18.49
CA VAL A 163 -23.86 6.87 19.44
C VAL A 163 -24.44 5.60 18.82
N ALA A 164 -24.16 4.46 19.46
CA ALA A 164 -24.84 3.21 19.15
C ALA A 164 -26.35 3.46 19.21
N GLU A 165 -27.06 3.16 18.12
CA GLU A 165 -28.51 3.00 18.16
C GLU A 165 -28.81 2.06 19.32
N THR A 166 -29.46 2.60 20.35
CA THR A 166 -29.80 1.79 21.52
C THR A 166 -30.73 0.65 21.08
N PRO A 167 -30.72 -0.51 21.78
CA PRO A 167 -31.57 -1.67 21.43
C PRO A 167 -33.07 -1.35 21.27
N THR A 168 -33.52 -0.21 21.79
CA THR A 168 -34.87 0.32 21.68
C THR A 168 -35.30 0.70 20.26
N GLU A 169 -34.36 1.00 19.35
CA GLU A 169 -34.68 1.41 17.97
C GLU A 169 -34.92 0.21 17.02
N ILE A 170 -34.45 -0.99 17.40
CA ILE A 170 -34.61 -2.23 16.61
C ILE A 170 -36.01 -2.85 16.76
N GLN A 171 -36.81 -2.45 17.76
CA GLN A 171 -38.15 -3.01 18.01
C GLN A 171 -39.30 -2.35 17.22
N LYS A 172 -39.01 -1.49 16.24
CA LYS A 172 -40.03 -0.83 15.41
C LYS A 172 -39.92 -1.15 13.92
N VAL A 173 -39.58 -2.39 13.59
CA VAL A 173 -39.79 -2.97 12.24
C VAL A 173 -40.57 -4.27 12.37
#